data_AF-A0A6M0CCY3-F1
#
_entry.id   AF-A0A6M0CCY3-F1
#
_cell.length_a   1.000
_cell.length_b   1.000
_cell.length_c   1.000
_cell.angle_alpha   90.00
_cell.angle_beta   90.00
_cell.angle_gamma   90.00
#
_symmetry.space_group_name_H-M   'P 1'
#
loop_
_entity.id
_entity.type
_entity.pdbx_description
1 polymer ?
#
loop_
_entity_poly.entity_id
_entity_poly.type
_entity_poly.pdbx_seq_one_letter_code
_entity_poly.pdbx_strand_id
1 'polypeptide(L)'
;LPPGQPEPQPIEILGGRFLPGKGLYVLELEGIEDREQAETLRDCQLLVKKSDRPHLEEDEFYTFDLIGLEVINQLDGQNLGTVVDVINAGHDVLEIEK
;
A
#
# COMPACT_ATOMS: atom_id res chain seq x y z
N LEU A 1 -13.00 -2.94 -3.40
CA LEU A 1 -13.32 -4.35 -3.11
C LEU A 1 -14.33 -4.40 -1.97
N PRO A 2 -15.61 -4.69 -2.26
CA PRO A 2 -16.63 -4.82 -1.23
C PRO A 2 -16.38 -5.99 -0.29
N PRO A 3 -16.77 -5.89 1.00
CA PRO A 3 -16.69 -7.01 1.93
C PRO A 3 -17.41 -8.25 1.39
N GLY A 4 -16.71 -9.38 1.34
CA GLY A 4 -17.27 -10.67 0.90
C GLY A 4 -17.37 -10.87 -0.62
N GLN A 5 -16.90 -9.93 -1.44
CA GLN A 5 -16.77 -10.13 -2.89
C GLN A 5 -15.32 -10.52 -3.26
N PRO A 6 -15.14 -11.41 -4.25
CA PRO A 6 -13.81 -11.88 -4.64
C PRO A 6 -13.06 -10.91 -5.57
N GLU A 7 -13.76 -10.02 -6.29
CA GLU A 7 -13.17 -9.20 -7.34
C GLU A 7 -13.40 -7.70 -7.12
N PRO A 8 -12.37 -6.86 -7.36
CA PRO A 8 -12.51 -5.41 -7.27
C PRO A 8 -13.26 -4.85 -8.48
N GLN A 9 -14.12 -3.86 -8.23
CA GLN A 9 -14.73 -3.06 -9.29
C GLN A 9 -13.83 -1.88 -9.64
N PRO A 10 -13.57 -1.62 -10.94
CA PRO A 10 -12.82 -0.44 -11.37
C PRO A 10 -13.63 0.83 -11.11
N ILE A 11 -12.96 1.90 -10.71
CA ILE A 11 -13.58 3.22 -10.51
C ILE A 11 -12.56 4.30 -10.85
N GLU A 12 -13.00 5.38 -11.48
CA GLU A 12 -12.17 6.53 -11.77
C GLU A 12 -12.21 7.55 -10.62
N ILE A 13 -11.04 8.12 -10.29
CA ILE A 13 -10.92 9.22 -9.34
C ILE A 13 -11.01 10.52 -10.14
N LEU A 14 -12.07 11.29 -9.94
CA LEU A 14 -12.27 12.59 -10.59
C LEU A 14 -11.44 13.69 -9.92
N GLY A 15 -11.22 13.58 -8.61
CA GLY A 15 -10.46 14.55 -7.84
C GLY A 15 -10.19 14.09 -6.42
N GLY A 16 -9.33 14.83 -5.72
CA GLY A 16 -9.05 14.55 -4.32
C GLY A 16 -8.36 15.70 -3.62
N ARG A 17 -8.53 15.78 -2.30
CA ARG A 17 -7.85 16.77 -1.45
C ARG A 17 -7.48 16.19 -0.10
N PHE A 18 -6.35 16.64 0.43
CA PHE A 18 -5.90 16.32 1.78
C PHE A 18 -6.57 17.24 2.81
N LEU A 19 -7.04 16.65 3.91
CA LEU A 19 -7.58 17.36 5.07
C LEU A 19 -6.57 17.33 6.23
N PRO A 20 -5.69 18.35 6.35
CA PRO A 20 -4.55 18.31 7.27
C PRO A 20 -4.95 18.16 8.74
N GLY A 21 -6.06 18.77 9.16
CA GLY A 21 -6.55 18.66 10.55
C GLY A 21 -7.12 17.29 10.94
N LYS A 22 -7.31 16.39 9.98
CA LYS A 22 -7.82 15.03 10.22
C LYS A 22 -6.85 13.93 9.79
N GLY A 23 -5.81 14.28 9.03
CA GLY A 23 -4.91 13.30 8.41
C GLY A 23 -5.62 12.39 7.40
N LEU A 24 -6.68 12.89 6.75
CA LEU A 24 -7.51 12.10 5.82
C LEU A 24 -7.47 12.70 4.42
N TYR A 25 -7.60 11.83 3.41
CA TYR A 25 -7.88 12.23 2.04
C TYR A 25 -9.39 12.12 1.78
N VAL A 26 -9.94 13.10 1.06
CA VAL A 26 -11.29 13.04 0.50
C VAL A 26 -11.15 12.93 -1.00
N LEU A 27 -11.79 11.93 -1.58
CA LEU A 27 -11.78 11.62 -3.01
C LEU A 27 -13.17 11.85 -3.60
N GLU A 28 -13.20 12.32 -4.83
CA GLU A 28 -14.38 12.35 -5.70
C GLU A 28 -14.25 11.21 -6.70
N LEU A 29 -15.23 10.32 -6.72
CA LEU A 29 -15.22 9.10 -7.51
C LEU A 29 -16.32 9.19 -8.58
N GLU A 30 -15.99 8.78 -9.81
CA GLU A 30 -16.96 8.78 -10.89
C GLU A 30 -18.17 7.91 -10.53
N GLY A 31 -19.38 8.46 -10.72
CA GLY A 31 -20.64 7.77 -10.41
C GLY A 31 -21.07 7.78 -8.94
N ILE A 32 -20.34 8.46 -8.05
CA ILE A 32 -20.71 8.67 -6.64
C ILE A 32 -21.00 10.15 -6.39
N GLU A 33 -22.27 10.53 -6.49
CA GLU A 33 -22.73 11.92 -6.50
C GLU A 33 -23.36 12.37 -5.18
N ASP A 34 -23.76 11.41 -4.33
CA ASP A 34 -24.43 11.71 -3.07
C ASP A 34 -23.85 10.92 -1.88
N ARG A 35 -24.29 11.33 -0.69
CA ARG A 35 -23.86 10.73 0.57
C ARG A 35 -24.32 9.27 0.66
N GLU A 36 -25.53 8.94 0.22
CA GLU A 36 -26.07 7.58 0.37
C GLU A 36 -25.24 6.58 -0.43
N GLN A 37 -24.87 6.95 -1.66
CA GLN A 37 -23.96 6.19 -2.52
C GLN A 37 -22.58 6.04 -1.89
N ALA A 38 -21.98 7.12 -1.37
CA ALA A 38 -20.69 7.05 -0.70
C ALA A 38 -20.70 6.14 0.54
N GLU A 39 -21.80 6.11 1.30
CA GLU A 39 -21.94 5.26 2.49
C GLU A 39 -21.98 3.77 2.13
N THR A 40 -22.38 3.41 0.91
CA THR A 40 -22.33 2.01 0.43
C THR A 40 -20.90 1.49 0.23
N LEU A 41 -19.93 2.40 0.09
CA LEU A 41 -18.52 2.07 -0.09
C LEU A 41 -17.77 1.92 1.24
N ARG A 42 -18.44 2.08 2.38
CA ARG A 42 -17.80 1.84 3.68
C ARG A 42 -17.31 0.41 3.78
N ASP A 43 -16.19 0.25 4.49
CA ASP A 43 -15.48 -1.02 4.68
C ASP A 43 -14.95 -1.67 3.38
N CYS A 44 -15.12 -1.02 2.22
CA CYS A 44 -14.50 -1.45 0.99
C CYS A 44 -13.01 -1.11 0.98
N GLN A 45 -12.19 -2.00 0.44
CA GLN A 45 -10.78 -1.72 0.20
C GLN A 45 -10.57 -1.01 -1.13
N LEU A 46 -9.79 0.06 -1.14
CA LEU A 46 -9.32 0.70 -2.37
C LEU A 46 -8.02 0.01 -2.81
N LEU A 47 -7.99 -0.48 -4.05
CA LEU A 47 -6.89 -1.26 -4.58
C LEU A 47 -6.38 -0.61 -5.87
N VAL A 48 -5.08 -0.72 -6.10
CA VAL A 48 -4.40 -0.30 -7.33
C VAL A 48 -3.61 -1.47 -7.88
N LYS A 49 -3.48 -1.57 -9.20
CA LYS A 49 -2.65 -2.63 -9.80
C LYS A 49 -1.20 -2.39 -9.45
N LYS A 50 -0.43 -3.47 -9.23
CA LYS A 50 1.02 -3.39 -9.00
C LYS A 50 1.74 -2.68 -10.16
N SER A 51 1.21 -2.77 -11.38
CA SER A 51 1.73 -2.11 -12.58
C SER A 51 1.60 -0.59 -12.58
N ASP A 52 0.68 -0.03 -11.80
CA ASP A 52 0.35 1.40 -11.82
C ASP A 52 1.12 2.14 -10.72
N ARG A 53 2.02 1.45 -10.02
CA ARG A 53 2.93 2.06 -9.06
C ARG A 53 3.82 3.09 -9.78
N PRO A 54 4.08 4.26 -9.17
CA PRO A 54 5.05 5.22 -9.69
C PRO A 54 6.40 4.55 -10.02
N HIS A 55 7.11 5.11 -11.00
CA HIS A 55 8.48 4.71 -11.22
C HIS A 55 9.33 5.15 -10.02
N LEU A 56 10.25 4.27 -9.61
CA LEU A 56 11.20 4.56 -8.55
C LEU A 56 12.44 5.20 -9.17
N GLU A 57 13.03 6.16 -8.48
CA GLU A 57 14.34 6.69 -8.85
C GLU A 57 15.46 5.68 -8.48
N GLU A 58 16.69 5.98 -8.88
CA GLU A 58 17.86 5.19 -8.46
C GLU A 58 17.94 5.15 -6.92
N ASP A 59 18.23 3.97 -6.37
CA ASP A 59 18.28 3.69 -4.92
C ASP A 59 16.94 3.79 -4.14
N GLU A 60 15.80 3.88 -4.82
CA GLU A 60 14.49 3.78 -4.17
C GLU A 60 13.89 2.37 -4.27
N PHE A 61 13.20 1.96 -3.20
CA PHE A 61 12.53 0.65 -3.12
C PHE A 61 11.18 0.80 -2.44
N TYR A 62 10.18 0.04 -2.89
CA TYR A 62 8.97 -0.16 -2.10
C TYR A 62 9.27 -1.13 -0.96
N THR A 63 8.98 -0.73 0.28
CA THR A 63 9.11 -1.59 1.46
C THR A 63 8.37 -2.92 1.32
N PHE A 64 7.21 -2.91 0.67
CA PHE A 64 6.45 -4.14 0.35
C PHE A 64 7.18 -5.11 -0.58
N ASP A 65 8.07 -4.63 -1.44
CA ASP A 65 8.85 -5.50 -2.32
C ASP A 65 10.07 -6.11 -1.60
N LEU A 66 10.39 -5.64 -0.38
CA LEU A 66 11.44 -6.23 0.45
C LEU A 66 10.97 -7.48 1.20
N ILE A 67 9.67 -7.57 1.50
CA ILE A 67 9.07 -8.71 2.19
C ILE A 67 9.22 -9.96 1.32
N GLY A 68 9.76 -11.04 1.91
CA GLY A 68 10.04 -12.30 1.22
C GLY A 68 11.43 -12.41 0.60
N LEU A 69 12.27 -11.36 0.68
CA LEU A 69 13.66 -11.42 0.21
C LEU A 69 14.58 -12.09 1.24
N GLU A 70 15.57 -12.84 0.76
CA GLU A 70 16.63 -13.40 1.59
C GLU A 70 17.64 -12.32 2.01
N VAL A 71 18.06 -12.35 3.27
CA VAL A 71 19.06 -11.44 3.80
C VAL A 71 20.38 -12.17 3.96
N ILE A 72 21.39 -11.77 3.18
CA ILE A 72 22.72 -12.38 3.19
C ILE A 72 23.74 -11.36 3.71
N ASN A 73 24.50 -11.73 4.74
CA ASN A 73 25.61 -10.93 5.21
C ASN A 73 26.74 -10.96 4.17
N GLN A 74 27.13 -9.79 3.66
CA GLN A 74 28.13 -9.69 2.60
C GLN A 74 29.55 -10.06 3.05
N LEU A 75 29.86 -9.98 4.35
CA LEU A 75 31.22 -10.22 4.85
C LEU A 75 31.57 -11.70 4.95
N ASP A 76 30.61 -12.54 5.35
CA ASP A 76 30.81 -13.97 5.63
C ASP A 76 29.91 -14.89 4.77
N GLY A 77 29.00 -14.32 3.99
CA GLY A 77 28.04 -15.05 3.16
C GLY A 77 26.94 -15.75 3.94
N GLN A 78 26.78 -15.45 5.23
CA GLN A 78 25.77 -16.09 6.07
C GLN A 78 24.36 -15.64 5.65
N ASN A 79 23.47 -16.61 5.38
CA ASN A 79 22.03 -16.33 5.27
C ASN A 79 21.46 -16.07 6.67
N LEU A 80 20.93 -14.86 6.86
CA LEU A 80 20.35 -14.38 8.11
C LEU A 80 18.86 -14.71 8.23
N GLY A 81 18.19 -15.07 7.13
CA GLY A 81 16.78 -15.40 7.07
C GLY A 81 16.05 -14.67 5.93
N THR A 82 14.73 -14.58 6.05
CA THR A 82 13.84 -13.89 5.11
C THR A 82 13.19 -12.69 5.78
N VAL A 83 13.06 -11.57 5.06
CA VAL A 83 12.33 -10.39 5.55
C VAL A 83 10.85 -10.74 5.68
N VAL A 84 10.28 -10.57 6.87
CA VAL A 84 8.85 -10.84 7.14
C VAL A 84 8.02 -9.57 7.34
N ASP A 85 8.65 -8.49 7.80
CA ASP A 85 8.00 -7.19 7.99
C ASP A 85 8.98 -6.02 7.89
N VAL A 86 8.46 -4.82 7.73
CA VAL A 86 9.21 -3.55 7.75
C VAL A 86 8.59 -2.60 8.76
N ILE A 87 9.30 -2.34 9.86
CA ILE A 87 8.85 -1.53 10.97
C ILE A 87 9.35 -0.09 10.78
N ASN A 88 8.44 0.88 10.76
CA ASN A 88 8.81 2.29 10.72
C ASN A 88 9.04 2.84 12.14
N ALA A 89 10.31 3.01 12.52
CA ALA A 89 10.73 3.47 13.85
C ALA A 89 11.62 4.74 13.77
N GLY A 90 11.24 5.68 12.90
CA GLY A 90 12.05 6.86 12.54
C GLY A 90 13.10 6.59 11.45
N HIS A 91 13.46 5.32 11.28
CA HIS A 91 14.02 4.73 10.07
C HIS A 91 13.33 3.37 9.84
N ASP A 92 13.45 2.82 8.64
CA ASP A 92 12.87 1.51 8.34
C ASP A 92 13.78 0.39 8.88
N VAL A 93 13.18 -0.48 9.68
CA VAL A 93 13.84 -1.65 10.28
C VAL A 93 13.24 -2.91 9.67
N LEU A 94 14.09 -3.77 9.10
CA LEU A 94 13.66 -5.04 8.53
C LEU A 94 13.58 -6.10 9.63
N GLU A 95 12.40 -6.70 9.81
CA GLU A 95 12.22 -7.88 10.66
C GLU A 95 12.56 -9.14 9.85
N ILE A 96 13.42 -10.00 10.39
CA ILE A 96 13.94 -11.19 9.70
C ILE A 96 13.59 -12.44 10.50
N GLU A 97 13.01 -13.44 9.83
CA GLU A 97 12.76 -14.77 10.37
C GLU A 97 13.66 -15.82 9.70
N LYS A 98 14.12 -16.80 10.49
CA LYS A 98 15.02 -17.89 10.04
C LYS A 98 14.28 -19.18 9.74
#